data_AF-A0A520F7B1-F1
#
_entry.id   AF-A0A520F7B1-F1
#
_cell.length_a   1.000
_cell.length_b   1.000
_cell.length_c   1.000
_cell.angle_alpha   90.00
_cell.angle_beta   90.00
_cell.angle_gamma   90.00
#
_symmetry.space_group_name_H-M   'P 1'
#
loop_
_entity.id
_entity.type
_entity.pdbx_description
1 polymer ?
#
loop_
_entity_poly.entity_id
_entity_poly.type
_entity_poly.pdbx_seq_one_letter_code
_entity_poly.pdbx_strand_id
1 'polypeptide(L)'
;MVAFGPVFCLIALIIELLTGPVVHWFALSLFAVLLSGFVYVQVVAARRHASVELTTSSLRQGTEDLPISEILKITPPADPEAYEQQPWETARSLGELSAVPRRRTGIGLRLRGGALVQAWAKDDEGLRAQLESLLAKSAGGSAE
;
A
#
# COMPACT_ATOMS: atom_id res chain seq x y z
N MET A 1 -5.96 5.18 11.01
CA MET A 1 -6.28 6.33 11.89
C MET A 1 -6.10 7.64 11.11
N VAL A 2 -6.83 7.81 10.00
CA VAL A 2 -6.90 9.09 9.24
C VAL A 2 -8.33 9.67 9.32
N ALA A 3 -9.23 9.02 10.06
CA ALA A 3 -10.65 9.35 10.10
C ALA A 3 -11.08 10.17 11.33
N PHE A 4 -10.21 10.37 12.34
CA PHE A 4 -10.62 11.12 13.54
C PHE A 4 -10.83 12.61 13.27
N GLY A 5 -10.02 13.24 12.42
CA GLY A 5 -10.24 14.64 12.01
C GLY A 5 -11.62 14.85 11.35
N PRO A 6 -11.96 14.09 10.30
CA PRO A 6 -13.27 14.17 9.65
C PRO A 6 -14.44 13.87 10.59
N VAL A 7 -14.31 12.85 11.46
CA VAL A 7 -15.38 12.44 12.40
C VAL A 7 -15.59 13.50 13.49
N PHE A 8 -14.51 14.10 14.00
CA PHE A 8 -14.60 15.15 15.01
C PHE A 8 -15.25 16.42 14.46
N CYS A 9 -14.93 16.79 13.21
CA CYS A 9 -15.64 17.86 12.49
C CYS A 9 -17.13 17.54 12.29
N LEU A 10 -17.48 16.28 12.01
CA LEU A 10 -18.86 15.82 11.85
C LEU A 10 -19.64 15.89 13.17
N ILE A 11 -19.00 15.53 14.29
CA ILE A 11 -19.60 15.61 15.63
C ILE A 11 -19.83 17.07 16.03
N ALA A 12 -18.87 17.96 15.78
CA ALA A 12 -19.04 19.40 16.02
C ALA A 12 -20.22 19.97 15.21
N LEU A 13 -20.34 19.58 13.94
CA LEU A 13 -21.46 19.95 13.06
C LEU A 13 -22.83 19.49 13.62
N ILE A 14 -22.91 18.26 14.14
CA ILE A 14 -24.14 17.69 14.72
C ILE A 14 -24.52 18.44 16.01
N ILE A 15 -23.56 18.76 16.88
CA ILE A 15 -23.80 19.54 18.09
C ILE A 15 -24.30 20.95 17.74
N GLU A 16 -23.74 21.56 16.70
CA GLU A 16 -24.11 22.91 16.24
C GLU A 16 -25.53 22.96 15.64
N LEU A 17 -25.95 21.91 14.92
CA LEU A 17 -27.32 21.70 14.42
C LEU A 17 -28.37 21.57 15.54
N LEU A 18 -27.98 21.09 16.71
CA LEU A 18 -28.87 20.88 17.86
C LEU A 18 -28.95 22.10 18.80
N THR A 19 -28.03 23.08 18.72
CA THR A 19 -27.79 24.07 19.80
C THR A 19 -28.15 25.54 19.47
N GLY A 20 -28.47 25.96 18.23
CA GLY A 20 -28.78 27.40 18.02
C GLY A 20 -29.49 27.86 16.73
N PRO A 21 -30.09 29.08 16.72
CA PRO A 21 -31.27 29.45 15.91
C PRO A 21 -30.96 30.16 14.58
N VAL A 22 -29.69 30.37 14.20
CA VAL A 22 -29.29 31.07 12.97
C VAL A 22 -28.28 30.21 12.21
N VAL A 23 -28.80 29.30 11.38
CA VAL A 23 -27.97 28.36 10.61
C VAL A 23 -27.28 29.09 9.46
N HIS A 24 -25.96 29.25 9.53
CA HIS A 24 -25.15 29.80 8.45
C HIS A 24 -24.88 28.73 7.37
N TRP A 25 -25.94 28.32 6.66
CA TRP A 25 -25.92 27.28 5.62
C TRP A 25 -24.81 27.44 4.58
N PHE A 26 -24.44 28.69 4.26
CA PHE A 26 -23.39 29.01 3.29
C PHE A 26 -21.99 28.65 3.81
N ALA A 27 -21.68 29.02 5.05
CA ALA A 27 -20.38 28.73 5.66
C ALA A 27 -20.17 27.21 5.79
N LEU A 28 -21.21 26.47 6.23
CA LEU A 28 -21.16 25.02 6.38
C LEU A 28 -20.92 24.31 5.04
N SER A 29 -21.62 24.74 3.98
CA SER A 29 -21.46 24.16 2.64
C SER A 29 -20.05 24.41 2.08
N LEU A 30 -19.51 25.63 2.27
CA LEU A 30 -18.15 25.96 1.84
C LEU A 30 -17.09 25.11 2.56
N PHE A 31 -17.19 24.98 3.88
CA PHE A 31 -16.26 24.15 4.65
C PHE A 31 -16.39 22.67 4.32
N ALA A 32 -17.60 22.16 4.08
CA ALA A 32 -17.81 20.79 3.64
C ALA A 32 -17.12 20.51 2.29
N VAL A 33 -17.24 21.43 1.33
CA VAL A 33 -16.57 21.31 0.02
C VAL A 33 -15.05 21.37 0.17
N LEU A 34 -14.52 22.31 0.97
CA LEU A 34 -13.08 22.45 1.19
C LEU A 34 -12.46 21.21 1.86
N LEU A 35 -13.10 20.70 2.92
CA LEU A 35 -12.64 19.50 3.62
C LEU A 35 -12.74 18.25 2.73
N SER A 36 -13.84 18.12 1.98
CA SER A 36 -14.02 17.01 1.03
C SER A 36 -12.97 17.04 -0.08
N GLY A 37 -12.70 18.22 -0.65
CA GLY A 37 -11.65 18.40 -1.65
C GLY A 37 -10.26 18.06 -1.12
N PHE A 38 -9.93 18.51 0.08
CA PHE A 38 -8.65 18.20 0.71
C PHE A 38 -8.47 16.68 0.95
N VAL A 39 -9.47 16.02 1.52
CA VAL A 39 -9.46 14.57 1.73
C VAL A 39 -9.38 13.83 0.40
N TYR A 40 -10.09 14.30 -0.63
CA TYR A 40 -10.04 13.71 -1.96
C TYR A 40 -8.62 13.72 -2.52
N VAL A 41 -7.92 14.86 -2.45
CA VAL A 41 -6.51 14.97 -2.90
C VAL A 41 -5.62 13.98 -2.15
N GLN A 42 -5.76 13.89 -0.82
CA GLN A 42 -4.98 12.94 -0.01
C GLN A 42 -5.24 11.49 -0.41
N VAL A 43 -6.51 11.12 -0.65
CA VAL A 43 -6.88 9.77 -1.06
C VAL A 43 -6.36 9.44 -2.45
N VAL A 44 -6.43 10.40 -3.39
CA VAL A 44 -5.91 10.19 -4.76
C VAL A 44 -4.40 10.06 -4.76
N ALA A 45 -3.69 10.94 -4.03
CA ALA A 45 -2.25 10.83 -3.85
C ALA A 45 -1.90 9.47 -3.24
N ALA A 46 -2.55 9.11 -2.13
CA ALA A 46 -2.32 7.82 -1.47
C ALA A 46 -2.65 6.63 -2.38
N ARG A 47 -3.65 6.70 -3.27
CA ARG A 47 -3.90 5.61 -4.24
C ARG A 47 -2.81 5.55 -5.31
N ARG A 48 -2.38 6.69 -5.84
CA ARG A 48 -1.40 6.77 -6.93
C ARG A 48 0.00 6.33 -6.49
N HIS A 49 0.46 6.76 -5.33
CA HIS A 49 1.76 6.36 -4.78
C HIS A 49 1.80 4.91 -4.29
N ALA A 50 0.64 4.27 -4.26
CA ALA A 50 0.46 2.99 -3.63
C ALA A 50 -0.14 2.00 -4.66
N SER A 51 0.26 2.18 -5.93
CA SER A 51 -0.04 1.29 -7.04
C SER A 51 0.95 0.13 -7.10
N VAL A 52 0.46 -1.05 -7.45
CA VAL A 52 1.28 -2.23 -7.76
C VAL A 52 0.95 -2.64 -9.17
N GLU A 53 1.97 -2.79 -9.99
CA GLU A 53 1.81 -3.23 -11.37
C GLU A 53 2.86 -4.31 -11.65
N LEU A 54 2.39 -5.52 -11.93
CA LEU A 54 3.25 -6.63 -12.29
C LEU A 54 3.19 -6.81 -13.80
N THR A 55 4.35 -6.69 -14.45
CA THR A 55 4.56 -7.01 -15.84
C THR A 55 5.42 -8.26 -15.94
N THR A 56 5.47 -8.89 -17.12
CA THR A 56 6.31 -10.07 -17.38
C THR A 56 7.80 -9.82 -17.10
N SER A 57 8.27 -8.57 -17.20
CA SER A 57 9.69 -8.19 -17.04
C SER A 57 10.01 -7.42 -15.76
N SER A 58 9.03 -6.74 -15.15
CA SER A 58 9.25 -5.91 -13.96
C SER A 58 8.05 -5.92 -13.00
N LEU A 59 8.35 -5.79 -11.72
CA LEU A 59 7.42 -5.51 -10.63
C LEU A 59 7.55 -4.04 -10.25
N ARG A 60 6.50 -3.27 -10.49
CA ARG A 60 6.41 -1.86 -10.11
C ARG A 60 5.65 -1.68 -8.81
N GLN A 61 6.25 -0.98 -7.86
CA GLN A 61 5.65 -0.69 -6.56
C GLN A 61 5.80 0.79 -6.21
N GLY A 62 4.67 1.49 -6.25
CA GLY A 62 4.64 2.95 -6.12
C GLY A 62 5.40 3.62 -7.25
N THR A 63 6.59 4.14 -6.94
CA THR A 63 7.49 4.81 -7.88
C THR A 63 8.76 4.01 -8.18
N GLU A 64 8.94 2.84 -7.58
CA GLU A 64 10.10 1.97 -7.78
C GLU A 64 9.76 0.81 -8.72
N ASP A 65 10.60 0.59 -9.71
CA ASP A 65 10.52 -0.52 -10.67
C ASP A 65 11.62 -1.53 -10.36
N LEU A 66 11.24 -2.77 -10.04
CA LEU A 66 12.14 -3.87 -9.77
C LEU A 66 12.10 -4.89 -10.93
N PRO A 67 13.20 -5.15 -11.64
CA PRO A 67 13.22 -6.17 -12.69
C PRO A 67 12.97 -7.57 -12.11
N ILE A 68 12.10 -8.37 -12.76
CA ILE A 68 11.85 -9.76 -12.34
C ILE A 68 13.14 -10.58 -12.34
N SER A 69 14.02 -10.28 -13.28
CA SER A 69 15.31 -10.94 -13.35
C SER A 69 16.08 -10.80 -12.03
N GLU A 70 16.03 -9.66 -11.34
CA GLU A 70 16.78 -9.44 -10.09
C GLU A 70 16.21 -10.21 -8.90
N ILE A 71 14.98 -10.70 -8.98
CA ILE A 71 14.34 -11.47 -7.93
C ILE A 71 14.92 -12.89 -7.97
N LEU A 72 15.60 -13.27 -6.89
CA LEU A 72 16.19 -14.60 -6.73
C LEU A 72 15.15 -15.59 -6.19
N LYS A 73 14.42 -15.19 -5.16
CA LYS A 73 13.47 -16.07 -4.47
C LYS A 73 12.40 -15.25 -3.75
N ILE A 74 11.20 -15.82 -3.69
CA ILE A 74 10.09 -15.32 -2.87
C ILE A 74 10.14 -16.01 -1.51
N THR A 75 10.05 -15.24 -0.44
CA THR A 75 10.07 -15.77 0.94
C THR A 75 8.68 -16.28 1.32
N PRO A 76 8.56 -17.35 2.14
CA PRO A 76 7.26 -17.82 2.63
C PRO A 76 6.43 -16.69 3.27
N PRO A 77 5.09 -16.84 3.28
CA PRO A 77 4.22 -15.91 3.99
C PRO A 77 4.63 -15.77 5.46
N ALA A 78 4.30 -14.62 6.05
CA ALA A 78 4.52 -14.42 7.48
C ALA A 78 3.64 -15.41 8.25
N ASP A 79 4.23 -16.11 9.20
CA ASP A 79 3.48 -16.98 10.10
C ASP A 79 2.98 -16.14 11.27
N PRO A 80 1.66 -15.92 11.41
CA PRO A 80 1.11 -15.11 12.50
C PRO A 80 1.34 -15.74 13.89
N GLU A 81 1.62 -17.04 13.96
CA GLU A 81 1.85 -17.77 15.21
C GLU A 81 3.36 -17.82 15.57
N ALA A 82 4.24 -17.37 14.67
CA ALA A 82 5.67 -17.36 14.93
C ALA A 82 6.04 -16.34 16.01
N TYR A 83 6.83 -16.80 16.99
CA TYR A 83 7.33 -15.94 18.07
C TYR A 83 8.38 -14.93 17.59
N GLU A 84 9.10 -15.24 16.52
CA GLU A 84 10.13 -14.39 15.95
C GLU A 84 9.72 -13.93 14.55
N GLN A 85 9.81 -12.62 14.32
CA GLN A 85 9.60 -12.04 13.00
C GLN A 85 10.72 -12.49 12.06
N GLN A 86 10.35 -12.85 10.84
CA GLN A 86 11.34 -13.24 9.85
C GLN A 86 12.18 -12.01 9.41
N PRO A 87 13.45 -12.20 9.02
CA PRO A 87 14.33 -11.08 8.64
C PRO A 87 13.81 -10.19 7.51
N TRP A 88 12.91 -10.70 6.67
CA TRP A 88 12.29 -9.92 5.60
C TRP A 88 11.15 -9.02 6.10
N GLU A 89 10.50 -9.32 7.23
CA GLU A 89 9.38 -8.53 7.77
C GLU A 89 9.83 -7.16 8.29
N THR A 90 11.12 -7.01 8.58
CA THR A 90 11.76 -5.75 8.98
C THR A 90 12.62 -5.14 7.87
N ALA A 91 12.71 -5.79 6.71
CA ALA A 91 13.47 -5.29 5.56
C ALA A 91 12.81 -4.08 4.92
N ARG A 92 13.60 -3.31 4.13
CA ARG A 92 13.11 -2.13 3.40
C ARG A 92 11.94 -2.51 2.49
N SER A 93 10.82 -1.80 2.60
CA SER A 93 9.74 -1.90 1.62
C SER A 93 10.10 -1.24 0.29
N LEU A 94 9.74 -1.91 -0.80
CA LEU A 94 9.88 -1.40 -2.15
C LEU A 94 8.97 -0.18 -2.37
N GLY A 95 9.51 0.84 -3.05
CA GLY A 95 8.90 2.15 -3.24
C GLY A 95 9.47 3.23 -2.31
N GLU A 96 8.87 4.42 -2.37
CA GLU A 96 9.21 5.58 -1.52
C GLU A 96 8.76 5.45 -0.07
N LEU A 97 7.98 4.42 0.25
CA LEU A 97 7.40 4.24 1.58
C LEU A 97 8.36 3.43 2.45
N SER A 98 8.64 3.92 3.65
CA SER A 98 9.50 3.23 4.64
C SER A 98 8.86 1.97 5.23
N ALA A 99 7.55 1.78 5.05
CA ALA A 99 6.81 0.63 5.57
C ALA A 99 5.69 0.20 4.62
N VAL A 100 5.20 -1.03 4.80
CA VAL A 100 4.06 -1.58 4.07
C VAL A 100 2.80 -0.71 4.29
N PRO A 101 2.10 -0.28 3.23
CA PRO A 101 0.92 0.57 3.37
C PRO A 101 -0.20 -0.11 4.16
N ARG A 102 -0.98 0.67 4.91
CA ARG A 102 -2.11 0.12 5.70
C ARG A 102 -3.08 -0.65 4.80
N ARG A 103 -3.57 -1.80 5.31
CA ARG A 103 -4.48 -2.75 4.60
C ARG A 103 -3.83 -3.46 3.41
N ARG A 104 -2.50 -3.64 3.44
CA ARG A 104 -1.76 -4.45 2.47
C ARG A 104 -0.86 -5.42 3.21
N THR A 105 -0.58 -6.53 2.56
CA THR A 105 0.27 -7.58 3.11
C THR A 105 1.67 -7.43 2.52
N GLY A 106 2.67 -7.53 3.38
CA GLY A 106 4.08 -7.57 2.98
C GLY A 106 4.44 -8.93 2.40
N ILE A 107 5.28 -8.92 1.37
CA ILE A 107 5.78 -10.10 0.67
C ILE A 107 7.30 -9.98 0.65
N GLY A 108 7.99 -10.87 1.36
CA GLY A 108 9.44 -10.91 1.33
C GLY A 108 9.96 -11.35 -0.03
N LEU A 109 10.86 -10.55 -0.62
CA LEU A 109 11.61 -10.91 -1.81
C LEU A 109 13.09 -10.89 -1.47
N ARG A 110 13.81 -11.91 -1.95
CA ARG A 110 15.27 -11.95 -1.92
C ARG A 110 15.79 -11.61 -3.31
N LEU A 111 16.64 -10.60 -3.39
CA LEU A 111 17.28 -10.17 -4.63
C LEU A 111 18.55 -10.98 -4.91
N ARG A 112 18.98 -11.02 -6.18
CA ARG A 112 20.24 -11.66 -6.60
C ARG A 112 21.46 -11.07 -5.92
N GLY A 113 21.44 -9.77 -5.59
CA GLY A 113 22.49 -9.11 -4.80
C GLY A 113 22.53 -9.50 -3.32
N GLY A 114 21.65 -10.42 -2.87
CA GLY A 114 21.57 -10.87 -1.48
C GLY A 114 20.72 -9.98 -0.57
N ALA A 115 20.29 -8.82 -1.04
CA ALA A 115 19.39 -7.94 -0.32
C ALA A 115 18.00 -8.58 -0.14
N LEU A 116 17.41 -8.36 1.04
CA LEU A 116 16.01 -8.66 1.32
C LEU A 116 15.20 -7.37 1.21
N VAL A 117 14.06 -7.44 0.55
CA VAL A 117 13.13 -6.32 0.38
C VAL A 117 11.69 -6.79 0.62
N GLN A 118 10.82 -5.86 1.02
CA GLN A 118 9.39 -6.11 1.15
C GLN A 118 8.63 -5.55 -0.03
N ALA A 119 8.14 -6.45 -0.87
CA ALA A 119 7.02 -6.14 -1.76
C ALA A 119 5.73 -6.00 -0.93
N TRP A 120 4.72 -5.35 -1.50
CA TRP A 120 3.40 -5.25 -0.91
C TRP A 120 2.33 -5.33 -1.98
N ALA A 121 1.20 -5.96 -1.63
CA ALA A 121 0.01 -5.99 -2.46
C ALA A 121 -1.26 -6.02 -1.61
N LYS A 122 -2.39 -5.68 -2.24
CA LYS A 122 -3.71 -5.88 -1.64
C LYS A 122 -4.11 -7.37 -1.66
N ASP A 123 -3.75 -8.06 -2.73
CA ASP A 123 -3.90 -9.49 -2.92
C ASP A 123 -2.50 -10.10 -2.98
N ASP A 124 -1.99 -10.55 -1.84
CA ASP A 124 -0.64 -11.09 -1.74
C ASP A 124 -0.51 -12.50 -2.28
N GLU A 125 -1.56 -13.32 -2.14
CA GLU A 125 -1.60 -14.66 -2.70
C GLU A 125 -1.54 -14.61 -4.23
N GLY A 126 -2.38 -13.76 -4.85
CA GLY A 126 -2.37 -13.57 -6.30
C GLY A 126 -1.04 -13.03 -6.82
N LEU A 127 -0.40 -12.10 -6.09
CA LEU A 127 0.91 -11.58 -6.47
C LEU A 127 2.01 -12.64 -6.35
N ARG A 128 2.00 -13.44 -5.27
CA ARG A 128 2.96 -14.55 -5.07
C ARG A 128 2.85 -15.56 -6.19
N ALA A 129 1.65 -16.05 -6.48
CA ALA A 129 1.43 -17.05 -7.52
C ALA A 129 1.92 -16.59 -8.90
N GLN A 130 1.68 -15.32 -9.27
CA GLN A 130 2.17 -14.78 -10.54
C GLN A 130 3.69 -14.58 -10.55
N LEU A 131 4.29 -14.11 -9.46
CA LEU A 131 5.75 -13.99 -9.37
C LEU A 131 6.42 -15.36 -9.44
N GLU A 132 5.87 -16.38 -8.78
CA GLU A 132 6.36 -17.76 -8.88
C GLU A 132 6.29 -18.28 -10.32
N SER A 133 5.17 -18.05 -11.01
CA SER A 133 5.00 -18.40 -12.41
C SER A 133 6.03 -17.72 -13.32
N LEU A 134 6.29 -16.42 -13.12
CA LEU A 134 7.27 -15.66 -13.90
C LEU A 134 8.70 -16.11 -13.61
N LEU A 135 9.04 -16.41 -12.36
CA LEU A 135 10.35 -16.95 -11.98
C LEU A 135 10.59 -18.33 -12.58
N ALA A 136 9.58 -19.21 -12.55
CA ALA A 136 9.64 -20.51 -13.20
C ALA A 136 9.88 -20.38 -14.72
N LYS A 137 9.19 -19.43 -15.37
CA LYS A 137 9.37 -19.14 -16.80
C LYS A 137 10.75 -18.57 -17.12
N SER A 138 11.28 -17.67 -16.28
CA SER A 138 12.63 -17.11 -16.46
C SER A 138 13.73 -18.15 -16.27
N ALA A 139 13.54 -19.12 -15.35
CA ALA A 139 14.48 -20.21 -15.15
C ALA A 139 14.46 -21.21 -16.32
N GLY A 140 13.27 -21.50 -16.87
CA GLY A 140 13.11 -22.39 -18.03
C GLY A 140 13.63 -21.82 -19.35
N GLY A 141 13.57 -20.50 -19.55
CA GLY A 141 14.06 -19.84 -20.77
C GLY A 141 15.58 -19.68 -20.88
N SER A 142 16.35 -20.05 -19.85
CA SER A 142 17.82 -20.02 -19.88
C SER A 142 18.45 -21.35 -20.33
N ALA A 143 17.64 -22.33 -20.70
CA ALA A 143 18.07 -23.69 -21.06
C ALA A 143 17.85 -24.06 -22.53
N GLU A 144 17.57 -23.08 -23.40
CA GLU A 144 17.38 -23.27 -24.84
C GLU A 144 18.43 -22.51 -25.66
#